data_AF-A0A532ET28-F1
#
_entry.id   AF-A0A532ET28-F1
#
_cell.length_a   1.000
_cell.length_b   1.000
_cell.length_c   1.000
_cell.angle_alpha   90.00
_cell.angle_beta   90.00
_cell.angle_gamma   90.00
#
_symmetry.space_group_name_H-M   'P 1'
#
loop_
_entity.id
_entity.type
_entity.pdbx_description
1 polymer ?
#
loop_
_entity_poly.entity_id
_entity_poly.type
_entity_poly.pdbx_seq_one_letter_code
_entity_poly.pdbx_strand_id
1 'polypeptide(L)'
;MTHLYRVVISLAFITLLDAHSFAVAEPSAPKSSDTRGLRLLEEIQTVITDLAESAKPSVVNLTPLPGPRRGREPSSQERAPNASGSGSGVIIDPDGHIVTNNHVIGDATEIEVRFSDKSKLIAQVVGKDLDTDLAVLK
;
A
#
# COMPACT_ATOMS: atom_id res chain seq x y z
N MET A 1 35.87 33.21 -2.40
CA MET A 1 34.49 32.67 -2.48
C MET A 1 33.63 33.44 -1.49
N THR A 2 32.89 34.45 -1.97
CA THR A 2 31.62 35.03 -1.45
C THR A 2 31.42 36.38 -2.16
N HIS A 3 30.23 36.61 -2.74
CA HIS A 3 29.73 37.85 -3.39
C HIS A 3 29.95 38.10 -4.90
N LEU A 4 29.69 37.11 -5.75
CA LEU A 4 29.34 37.33 -7.16
C LEU A 4 27.90 36.84 -7.37
N TYR A 5 27.13 37.44 -8.29
CA TYR A 5 25.71 37.18 -8.63
C TYR A 5 24.62 38.02 -7.93
N ARG A 6 24.92 39.28 -7.60
CA ARG A 6 23.88 40.33 -7.61
C ARG A 6 24.34 41.39 -8.61
N VAL A 7 23.45 41.84 -9.49
CA VAL A 7 23.64 42.91 -10.50
C VAL A 7 24.20 42.48 -11.86
N VAL A 8 23.50 41.56 -12.55
CA VAL A 8 23.69 41.35 -14.00
C VAL A 8 22.33 41.39 -14.69
N ILE A 9 22.07 42.55 -15.30
CA ILE A 9 21.28 42.75 -16.53
C ILE A 9 19.76 42.77 -16.34
N SER A 10 19.30 43.88 -15.75
CA SER A 10 18.16 44.62 -16.27
C SER A 10 18.64 45.52 -17.41
N LEU A 11 17.77 45.77 -18.39
CA LEU A 11 17.89 46.70 -19.52
C LEU A 11 18.77 46.27 -20.71
N ALA A 12 18.15 45.58 -21.67
CA ALA A 12 18.54 45.67 -23.07
C ALA A 12 17.30 45.47 -23.98
N PHE A 13 16.91 46.56 -24.63
CA PHE A 13 16.26 46.62 -25.94
C PHE A 13 14.77 46.25 -26.08
N ILE A 14 13.97 47.30 -25.85
CA ILE A 14 12.74 47.59 -26.60
C ILE A 14 13.11 47.94 -28.06
N THR A 15 12.26 47.47 -28.99
CA THR A 15 11.88 47.96 -30.35
C THR A 15 12.11 46.94 -31.48
N LEU A 16 11.04 46.43 -32.09
CA LEU A 16 10.74 46.52 -33.54
C LEU A 16 9.39 45.83 -33.88
N LEU A 17 8.45 46.60 -34.47
CA LEU A 17 7.33 46.30 -35.40
C LEU A 17 6.84 44.84 -35.57
N ASP A 18 5.54 44.52 -35.62
CA ASP A 18 4.57 45.03 -36.61
C ASP A 18 3.10 44.73 -36.21
N ALA A 19 2.20 45.56 -36.73
CA ALA A 19 0.76 45.45 -36.56
C ALA A 19 0.17 44.23 -37.31
N HIS A 20 -0.62 43.42 -36.59
CA HIS A 20 -1.75 42.68 -37.17
C HIS A 20 -2.91 42.74 -36.19
N SER A 21 -3.98 43.41 -36.62
CA SER A 21 -5.28 43.41 -35.96
C SER A 21 -5.79 41.97 -35.85
N PHE A 22 -5.73 41.40 -34.65
CA PHE A 22 -6.53 40.24 -34.30
C PHE A 22 -7.58 40.71 -33.30
N ALA A 23 -8.84 40.55 -33.71
CA ALA A 23 -9.99 40.77 -32.85
C ALA A 23 -9.82 40.00 -31.54
N VAL A 24 -9.91 40.71 -30.43
CA VAL A 24 -9.94 40.12 -29.08
C VAL A 24 -11.29 39.41 -28.95
N ALA A 25 -11.30 38.10 -29.20
CA ALA A 25 -12.38 37.26 -28.71
C ALA A 25 -12.34 37.33 -27.18
N GLU A 26 -13.45 37.72 -26.56
CA GLU A 26 -13.60 37.70 -25.11
C GLU A 26 -13.26 36.29 -24.58
N PRO A 27 -12.53 36.18 -23.45
CA PRO A 27 -12.27 34.89 -22.84
C PRO A 27 -13.60 34.28 -22.40
N SER A 28 -14.11 33.32 -23.18
CA SER A 28 -15.26 32.52 -22.78
C SER A 28 -14.95 31.87 -21.44
N ALA A 29 -15.72 32.22 -20.41
CA ALA A 29 -15.58 31.72 -19.05
C ALA A 29 -15.31 30.20 -19.01
N PRO A 30 -14.49 29.71 -18.06
CA PRO A 30 -14.27 28.27 -17.93
C PRO A 30 -15.61 27.57 -17.67
N LYS A 31 -15.96 26.62 -18.56
CA LYS A 31 -17.17 25.80 -18.43
C LYS A 31 -17.12 25.09 -17.07
N SER A 32 -18.12 25.34 -16.24
CA SER A 32 -18.31 24.84 -14.87
C SER A 32 -18.41 23.30 -14.71
N SER A 33 -18.13 22.52 -15.76
CA SER A 33 -18.13 21.05 -15.73
C SER A 33 -16.90 20.47 -15.04
N ASP A 34 -15.78 21.20 -15.02
CA ASP A 34 -14.52 20.73 -14.45
C ASP A 34 -14.61 20.58 -12.91
N THR A 35 -15.39 21.43 -12.25
CA THR A 35 -15.53 21.43 -10.80
C THR A 35 -16.35 20.26 -10.27
N ARG A 36 -17.30 19.72 -11.05
CA ARG A 36 -18.14 18.59 -10.63
C ARG A 36 -17.37 17.27 -10.70
N GLY A 37 -16.57 17.08 -11.75
CA GLY A 37 -15.67 15.93 -11.88
C GLY A 37 -14.62 15.90 -10.78
N LEU A 38 -13.98 17.05 -10.50
CA LEU A 38 -12.98 17.16 -9.44
C LEU A 38 -13.55 16.90 -8.03
N ARG A 39 -14.77 17.38 -7.73
CA ARG A 39 -15.45 17.10 -6.45
C ARG A 39 -15.83 15.62 -6.29
N LEU A 40 -16.24 14.95 -7.37
CA LEU A 40 -16.58 13.52 -7.32
C LEU A 40 -15.33 12.68 -7.00
N LEU A 41 -14.16 13.06 -7.53
CA LEU A 41 -12.89 12.41 -7.23
C LEU A 41 -12.47 12.63 -5.77
N GLU A 42 -12.67 13.84 -5.23
CA GLU A 42 -12.39 14.16 -3.82
C GLU A 42 -13.32 13.41 -2.86
N GLU A 43 -14.61 13.31 -3.19
CA GLU A 43 -15.61 12.58 -2.40
C GLU A 43 -15.33 11.07 -2.42
N ILE A 44 -15.04 10.49 -3.58
CA ILE A 44 -14.66 9.08 -3.70
C ILE A 44 -13.36 8.79 -2.94
N GLN A 45 -12.36 9.68 -3.03
CA GLN A 45 -11.11 9.51 -2.32
C GLN A 45 -11.33 9.49 -0.81
N THR A 46 -12.19 10.37 -0.30
CA THR A 46 -12.53 10.42 1.14
C THR A 46 -13.17 9.12 1.59
N VAL A 47 -14.18 8.64 0.86
CA VAL A 47 -14.87 7.38 1.18
C VAL A 47 -13.92 6.18 1.16
N ILE A 48 -13.05 6.09 0.15
CA ILE A 48 -12.05 5.00 0.07
C ILE A 48 -11.08 5.07 1.24
N THR A 49 -10.64 6.28 1.60
CA THR A 49 -9.70 6.49 2.71
C THR A 49 -10.35 6.11 4.03
N ASP A 50 -11.57 6.57 4.30
CA ASP A 50 -12.30 6.28 5.54
C ASP A 50 -12.57 4.77 5.69
N LEU A 51 -12.97 4.11 4.60
CA LEU A 51 -13.17 2.66 4.60
C LEU A 51 -11.87 1.90 4.88
N ALA A 52 -10.77 2.33 4.27
CA ALA A 52 -9.47 1.73 4.51
C ALA A 52 -9.03 1.92 5.96
N GLU A 53 -9.14 3.14 6.52
CA GLU A 53 -8.82 3.41 7.93
C GLU A 53 -9.66 2.55 8.88
N SER A 54 -10.96 2.39 8.60
CA SER A 54 -11.84 1.56 9.42
C SER A 54 -11.52 0.06 9.32
N ALA A 55 -11.08 -0.43 8.15
CA ALA A 55 -10.81 -1.84 7.93
C ALA A 55 -9.41 -2.27 8.39
N LYS A 56 -8.43 -1.36 8.38
CA LYS A 56 -7.01 -1.61 8.71
C LYS A 56 -6.77 -2.45 9.98
N PRO A 57 -7.47 -2.25 11.12
CA PRO A 57 -7.22 -3.04 12.32
C PRO A 57 -7.58 -4.53 12.17
N SER A 58 -8.47 -4.87 11.22
CA SER A 58 -8.96 -6.24 11.02
C SER A 58 -8.07 -7.05 10.07
N VAL A 59 -7.18 -6.42 9.31
CA VAL A 59 -6.30 -7.10 8.34
C VAL A 59 -4.92 -7.28 8.94
N VAL A 60 -4.41 -8.51 8.89
CA VAL A 60 -3.12 -8.89 9.46
C VAL A 60 -2.20 -9.51 8.41
N ASN A 61 -0.90 -9.33 8.57
CA ASN A 61 0.11 -10.02 7.77
C ASN A 61 0.51 -11.33 8.45
N LEU A 62 0.56 -12.40 7.69
CA LEU A 62 0.88 -13.75 8.15
C LEU A 62 2.24 -14.20 7.62
N THR A 63 3.05 -14.79 8.48
CA THR A 63 4.32 -15.39 8.10
C THR A 63 4.45 -16.78 8.74
N PRO A 64 4.38 -17.86 7.94
CA PRO A 64 4.54 -19.22 8.44
C PRO A 64 5.93 -19.41 9.06
N LEU A 65 5.97 -19.89 10.30
CA LEU A 65 7.22 -20.19 10.95
C LEU A 65 7.74 -21.56 10.51
N PRO A 66 9.04 -21.70 10.16
CA PRO A 66 9.63 -22.99 9.89
C PRO A 66 9.48 -23.90 11.11
N GLY A 67 8.86 -25.08 10.93
CA GLY A 67 8.76 -26.07 12.00
C GLY A 67 10.13 -26.55 12.48
N PRO A 68 10.21 -27.19 13.67
CA PRO A 68 11.46 -27.73 14.19
C PRO A 68 12.08 -28.69 13.17
N ARG A 69 13.23 -28.33 12.60
CA ARG A 69 13.99 -29.20 11.69
C ARG A 69 14.45 -30.44 12.45
N ARG A 70 13.67 -31.53 12.42
CA ARG A 70 14.13 -32.84 12.88
C ARG A 70 15.10 -33.41 11.84
N GLY A 71 16.40 -33.30 12.15
CA GLY A 71 17.45 -34.17 11.62
C GLY A 71 17.76 -34.08 10.12
N ARG A 72 18.24 -32.92 9.64
CA ARG A 72 18.95 -32.87 8.35
C ARG A 72 20.30 -32.20 8.55
N GLU A 73 21.37 -32.95 8.25
CA GLU A 73 22.75 -32.47 8.29
C GLU A 73 22.93 -31.18 7.48
N PRO A 74 23.82 -30.26 7.91
CA PRO A 74 24.07 -29.01 7.22
C PRO A 74 24.95 -29.29 5.99
N SER A 75 24.35 -29.74 4.88
CA SER A 75 25.02 -29.64 3.58
C SER A 75 25.03 -28.17 3.16
N SER A 76 26.21 -27.59 3.13
CA SER A 76 26.56 -26.26 2.68
C SER A 76 25.87 -25.86 1.37
N GLN A 77 24.78 -25.12 1.49
CA GLN A 77 24.32 -24.13 0.53
C GLN A 77 23.37 -23.21 1.29
N GLU A 78 23.92 -22.09 1.73
CA GLU A 78 23.18 -20.96 2.28
C GLU A 78 22.33 -20.34 1.18
N ARG A 79 21.28 -21.06 0.77
CA ARG A 79 20.07 -20.39 0.29
C ARG A 79 19.55 -19.67 1.52
N ALA A 80 19.61 -18.34 1.49
CA ALA A 80 18.81 -17.49 2.34
C ALA A 80 17.46 -18.18 2.56
N PRO A 81 16.96 -18.32 3.81
CA PRO A 81 15.70 -19.00 4.06
C PRO A 81 14.70 -18.46 3.06
N ASN A 82 14.26 -19.32 2.13
CA ASN A 82 13.26 -18.96 1.12
C ASN A 82 12.20 -18.20 1.90
N ALA A 83 12.03 -16.90 1.60
CA ALA A 83 11.19 -16.03 2.38
C ALA A 83 9.87 -16.77 2.61
N SER A 84 9.62 -17.20 3.86
CA SER A 84 8.42 -17.93 4.22
C SER A 84 7.27 -17.09 3.69
N GLY A 85 6.42 -17.68 2.84
CA GLY A 85 5.42 -16.94 2.06
C GLY A 85 4.68 -15.94 2.95
N SER A 86 4.75 -14.66 2.60
CA SER A 86 3.98 -13.64 3.32
C SER A 86 2.57 -13.65 2.76
N GLY A 87 1.59 -13.83 3.62
CA GLY A 87 0.17 -13.78 3.24
C GLY A 87 -0.60 -12.80 4.12
N SER A 88 -1.90 -12.73 3.89
CA SER A 88 -2.80 -11.89 4.68
C SER A 88 -3.86 -12.76 5.35
N GLY A 89 -4.38 -12.27 6.47
CA GLY A 89 -5.54 -12.83 7.15
C GLY A 89 -6.48 -11.72 7.61
N VAL A 90 -7.70 -12.11 7.94
CA VAL A 90 -8.72 -11.20 8.49
C VAL A 90 -9.18 -11.71 9.84
N ILE A 91 -9.20 -10.82 10.84
CA ILE A 91 -9.78 -11.08 12.16
C ILE A 91 -11.31 -11.06 12.01
N ILE A 92 -11.97 -12.15 12.38
CA ILE A 92 -13.41 -12.33 12.15
C ILE A 92 -14.27 -12.15 13.41
N ASP A 93 -13.67 -12.17 14.59
CA ASP A 93 -14.38 -12.02 15.86
C ASP A 93 -13.52 -11.37 16.97
N PRO A 94 -14.14 -10.92 18.08
CA PRO A 94 -13.41 -10.33 19.21
C PRO A 94 -12.51 -11.29 19.98
N ASP A 95 -12.73 -12.61 19.84
CA ASP A 95 -11.89 -13.63 20.47
C ASP A 95 -10.53 -13.76 19.73
N GLY A 96 -10.43 -13.19 18.53
CA GLY A 96 -9.21 -13.09 17.75
C GLY A 96 -9.00 -14.28 16.82
N HIS A 97 -10.06 -14.91 16.33
CA HIS A 97 -9.93 -15.87 15.24
C HIS A 97 -9.57 -15.16 13.93
N ILE A 98 -8.65 -15.74 13.19
CA ILE A 98 -8.18 -15.21 11.91
C ILE A 98 -8.49 -16.22 10.81
N VAL A 99 -9.12 -15.75 9.73
CA VAL A 99 -9.34 -16.54 8.51
C VAL A 99 -8.29 -16.17 7.47
N THR A 100 -7.75 -17.19 6.79
CA THR A 100 -6.82 -17.04 5.67
C THR A 100 -6.97 -18.22 4.71
N ASN A 101 -6.17 -18.23 3.65
CA ASN A 101 -6.08 -19.36 2.75
C ASN A 101 -5.19 -20.46 3.34
N ASN A 102 -5.55 -21.72 3.11
CA ASN A 102 -4.74 -22.85 3.55
C ASN A 102 -3.34 -22.84 2.90
N HIS A 103 -3.23 -22.47 1.62
CA HIS A 103 -1.94 -22.37 0.93
C HIS A 103 -1.01 -21.29 1.51
N VAL A 104 -1.55 -20.28 2.21
CA VAL A 104 -0.75 -19.23 2.86
C VAL A 104 0.02 -19.81 4.04
N ILE A 105 -0.61 -20.71 4.81
CA ILE A 105 0.00 -21.30 6.00
C ILE A 105 0.79 -22.58 5.70
N GLY A 106 0.46 -23.27 4.61
CA GLY A 106 1.13 -24.51 4.20
C GLY A 106 1.11 -25.55 5.31
N ASP A 107 2.27 -26.17 5.58
CA ASP A 107 2.44 -27.18 6.64
C ASP A 107 2.86 -26.58 7.99
N ALA A 108 2.93 -25.25 8.12
CA ALA A 108 3.30 -24.63 9.38
C ALA A 108 2.22 -24.87 10.44
N THR A 109 2.67 -25.12 11.67
CA THR A 109 1.81 -25.25 12.86
C THR A 109 1.69 -23.93 13.63
N GLU A 110 2.68 -23.06 13.48
CA GLU A 110 2.76 -21.75 14.10
C GLU A 110 2.94 -20.68 13.02
N ILE A 111 2.20 -19.59 13.16
CA ILE A 111 2.19 -18.47 12.22
C ILE A 111 2.51 -17.19 13.00
N GLU A 112 3.53 -16.43 12.57
CA GLU A 112 3.72 -15.07 13.06
C GLU A 112 2.66 -14.17 12.42
N VAL A 113 1.80 -13.60 13.26
CA VAL A 113 0.78 -12.61 12.90
C VAL A 113 1.33 -11.23 13.21
N ARG A 114 1.28 -10.33 12.24
CA ARG A 114 1.70 -8.94 12.39
C ARG A 114 0.52 -8.02 12.13
N PHE A 115 0.22 -7.20 13.13
CA PHE A 115 -0.89 -6.25 13.10
C PHE A 115 -0.46 -4.92 12.49
N SER A 116 -1.44 -4.07 12.18
CA SER A 116 -1.24 -2.75 11.57
C SER A 116 -0.46 -1.78 12.46
N ASP A 117 -0.50 -1.96 13.78
CA ASP A 117 0.30 -1.23 14.77
C ASP A 117 1.76 -1.73 14.88
N LYS A 118 2.16 -2.68 14.02
CA LYS A 118 3.47 -3.36 13.99
C LYS A 118 3.71 -4.34 15.13
N SER A 119 2.74 -4.57 16.02
CA SER A 119 2.81 -5.63 17.01
C SER A 119 2.82 -7.01 16.33
N LYS A 120 3.36 -8.00 17.03
CA LYS A 120 3.50 -9.37 16.55
C LYS A 120 3.05 -10.36 17.60
N LEU A 121 2.29 -11.37 17.18
CA LEU A 121 1.88 -12.50 18.01
C LEU A 121 2.09 -13.81 17.24
N ILE A 122 2.19 -14.91 17.97
CA ILE A 122 2.19 -16.25 17.37
C ILE A 122 0.78 -16.81 17.48
N ALA A 123 0.20 -17.16 16.33
CA ALA A 123 -1.06 -17.87 16.25
C ALA A 123 -0.83 -19.34 15.93
N GLN A 124 -1.70 -20.18 16.47
CA GLN A 124 -1.75 -21.61 16.16
C GLN A 124 -2.82 -21.89 15.12
N VAL A 125 -2.62 -22.93 14.32
CA VAL A 125 -3.64 -23.39 13.40
C VAL A 125 -4.73 -24.15 14.16
N VAL A 126 -5.96 -23.64 14.12
CA VAL A 126 -7.14 -24.28 14.72
C VAL A 126 -7.70 -25.36 13.80
N GLY A 127 -7.76 -25.08 12.50
CA GLY A 127 -8.31 -25.99 11.50
C GLY A 127 -7.96 -25.57 10.07
N LYS A 128 -8.02 -26.55 9.16
CA LYS A 128 -7.78 -26.39 7.72
C LYS A 128 -8.90 -27.07 6.94
N ASP A 129 -9.33 -26.44 5.87
CA ASP A 129 -10.19 -27.01 4.85
C ASP A 129 -9.41 -27.05 3.53
N LEU A 130 -9.08 -28.27 3.08
CA LEU A 130 -8.31 -28.49 1.86
C LEU A 130 -9.15 -28.29 0.60
N ASP A 131 -10.46 -28.51 0.68
CA ASP A 131 -11.36 -28.48 -0.48
C ASP A 131 -11.66 -27.03 -0.89
N THR A 132 -11.79 -26.13 0.10
CA THR A 132 -12.04 -24.70 -0.14
C THR A 132 -10.80 -23.82 0.02
N ASP A 133 -9.63 -24.41 0.29
CA ASP A 133 -8.38 -23.70 0.54
C ASP A 133 -8.50 -22.65 1.68
N LEU A 134 -9.15 -23.00 2.79
CA LEU A 134 -9.34 -22.12 3.95
C LEU A 134 -8.62 -22.64 5.19
N ALA A 135 -8.22 -21.72 6.07
CA ALA A 135 -7.69 -22.05 7.38
C ALA A 135 -8.13 -21.03 8.44
N VAL A 136 -8.26 -21.52 9.68
CA VAL A 136 -8.57 -20.71 10.86
C VAL A 136 -7.40 -20.77 11.83
N LEU A 137 -6.98 -19.60 12.32
CA LEU A 137 -5.89 -19.41 13.28
C LEU A 137 -6.39 -18.76 14.58
N LYS A 138 -5.66 -18.93 15.68
CA LYS A 138 -5.99 -18.36 17.00
C LYS A 138 -4.76 -18.01 17.84
#